data_AF-A0A937LZ96-F1
#
_entry.id   AF-A0A937LZ96-F1
#
_cell.length_a   1.000
_cell.length_b   1.000
_cell.length_c   1.000
_cell.angle_alpha   90.00
_cell.angle_beta   90.00
_cell.angle_gamma   90.00
#
_symmetry.space_group_name_H-M   'P 1'
#
loop_
_entity.id
_entity.type
_entity.pdbx_description
1 polymer ?
#
loop_
_entity_poly.entity_id
_entity_poly.type
_entity_poly.pdbx_seq_one_letter_code
_entity_poly.pdbx_strand_id
1 'polypeptide(L)' 'MSNQYLTRLDASDDAFGEGVARLMINPAQADPTLVSRVSEIISTVSRDGDSAVLRFTNDFDARHATDITELAV' A
#
# COMPACT_ATOMS: atom_id res chain seq x y z
N MET A 1 2.70 -23.46 8.37
CA MET A 1 2.61 -23.54 6.90
C MET A 1 1.14 -23.45 6.53
N SER A 2 0.66 -22.27 6.15
CA SER A 2 -0.74 -22.11 5.72
C SER A 2 -0.85 -22.63 4.29
N ASN A 3 -1.60 -23.70 4.05
CA ASN A 3 -1.94 -24.17 2.72
C ASN A 3 -2.84 -23.12 2.05
N GLN A 4 -2.25 -22.12 1.38
CA GLN A 4 -3.00 -21.26 0.48
C GLN A 4 -3.28 -22.06 -0.79
N TYR A 5 -4.53 -22.52 -0.93
CA TYR A 5 -5.00 -23.14 -2.16
C TYR A 5 -5.11 -22.07 -3.24
N LEU A 6 -4.47 -22.29 -4.39
CA LEU A 6 -4.73 -21.51 -5.59
C LEU A 6 -6.19 -21.71 -6.01
N THR A 7 -6.96 -20.64 -6.10
CA THR A 7 -8.31 -20.69 -6.67
C THR A 7 -8.22 -21.11 -8.13
N ARG A 8 -8.87 -22.23 -8.47
CA ARG A 8 -9.00 -22.74 -9.84
C ARG A 8 -10.40 -22.37 -10.35
N LEU A 9 -10.48 -21.89 -11.58
CA LEU A 9 -11.74 -21.62 -12.27
C LEU A 9 -11.95 -22.66 -13.37
N ASP A 10 -13.19 -23.12 -13.53
CA ASP A 10 -13.61 -24.04 -14.58
C ASP A 10 -14.47 -23.28 -15.60
N ALA A 11 -14.08 -23.31 -16.87
CA ALA A 11 -14.77 -22.60 -17.95
C ALA A 11 -16.16 -23.17 -18.27
N SER A 12 -16.48 -24.36 -17.74
CA SER A 12 -17.80 -24.99 -17.87
C SER A 12 -18.79 -24.58 -16.77
N ASP A 13 -18.33 -23.87 -15.73
CA ASP A 13 -19.18 -23.35 -14.67
C ASP A 13 -19.95 -22.11 -15.15
N ASP A 14 -21.26 -22.07 -14.89
CA ASP A 14 -22.10 -20.91 -15.16
C ASP A 14 -21.60 -19.65 -14.43
N ALA A 15 -20.89 -19.82 -13.30
CA ALA A 15 -20.29 -18.73 -12.52
C ALA A 15 -18.88 -18.31 -12.99
N PHE A 16 -18.32 -18.93 -14.05
CA PHE A 16 -16.95 -18.68 -14.51
C PHE A 16 -16.66 -17.20 -14.76
N GLY A 17 -17.58 -16.49 -15.44
CA GLY A 17 -17.41 -15.07 -15.75
C GLY A 17 -17.25 -14.19 -14.51
N GLU A 18 -18.02 -14.48 -13.45
CA GLU A 18 -17.90 -13.76 -12.18
C GLU A 18 -16.58 -14.09 -11.47
N GLY A 19 -16.17 -15.37 -11.51
CA GLY A 19 -14.89 -15.81 -10.96
C GLY A 19 -13.69 -15.12 -11.60
N VAL A 20 -13.70 -14.97 -12.93
CA VAL A 20 -12.67 -14.23 -13.68
C VAL A 20 -12.69 -12.74 -13.31
N ALA A 21 -13.86 -12.13 -13.24
CA ALA A 21 -13.99 -10.72 -12.87
C ALA A 21 -13.40 -10.44 -11.48
N ARG A 22 -13.64 -11.31 -10.48
CA ARG A 22 -13.05 -11.19 -9.15
C ARG A 22 -11.54 -11.36 -9.15
N LEU A 23 -11.00 -12.27 -9.96
CA LEU A 23 -9.55 -12.47 -10.08
C LEU A 23 -8.84 -11.25 -10.69
N MET A 24 -9.55 -10.47 -11.50
CA MET A 24 -9.03 -9.27 -12.15
C MET A 24 -9.11 -8.01 -11.30
N ILE A 25 -9.71 -8.07 -10.11
CA ILE A 25 -9.68 -6.95 -9.17
C ILE A 25 -8.24 -6.75 -8.71
N ASN A 26 -7.67 -5.59 -9.04
CA ASN A 26 -6.38 -5.18 -8.48
C ASN A 26 -6.58 -4.80 -7.00
N PRO A 27 -5.98 -5.54 -6.04
CA PRO A 27 -6.14 -5.24 -4.62
C PRO A 27 -5.69 -3.82 -4.24
N ALA A 28 -4.71 -3.25 -4.95
CA ALA A 28 -4.22 -1.90 -4.71
C ALA A 28 -5.21 -0.81 -5.16
N GLN A 29 -6.10 -1.10 -6.10
CA GLN A 29 -7.21 -0.20 -6.46
C GLN A 29 -8.39 -0.31 -5.49
N ALA A 30 -8.42 -1.34 -4.66
CA ALA A 30 -9.55 -1.65 -3.79
C ALA A 30 -9.44 -1.06 -2.38
N ASP A 31 -8.34 -0.39 -2.03
CA ASP A 31 -8.20 0.28 -0.73
C ASP A 31 -8.62 1.76 -0.80
N PRO A 32 -9.85 2.12 -0.39
CA PRO A 32 -10.32 3.50 -0.40
C PRO A 32 -9.60 4.38 0.62
N THR A 33 -8.90 3.78 1.59
CA THR A 33 -8.20 4.51 2.66
C THR A 33 -6.81 4.98 2.22
N LEU A 34 -6.21 4.33 1.22
CA LEU A 34 -4.88 4.65 0.71
C LEU A 34 -4.79 6.09 0.19
N VAL A 35 -5.80 6.54 -0.56
CA VAL A 35 -5.85 7.91 -1.10
C VAL A 35 -5.90 8.94 0.04
N SER A 36 -6.70 8.68 1.06
CA SER A 36 -6.79 9.55 2.25
C SER A 36 -5.45 9.62 2.97
N ARG A 37 -4.80 8.46 3.17
CA ARG A 37 -3.51 8.37 3.87
C ARG A 37 -2.39 9.08 3.12
N VAL A 38 -2.31 8.93 1.80
CA VAL A 38 -1.31 9.63 0.97
C VAL A 38 -1.55 11.15 1.02
N SER A 39 -2.81 11.59 0.97
CA SER A 39 -3.15 13.02 1.08
C SER A 39 -2.75 13.61 2.44
N GLU A 40 -2.93 12.86 3.52
CA GLU A 40 -2.48 13.24 4.86
C GLU A 40 -0.95 13.36 4.94
N ILE A 41 -0.21 12.41 4.36
CA ILE A 41 1.26 12.45 4.31
C ILE A 41 1.72 13.70 3.55
N ILE A 42 1.18 13.95 2.35
CA ILE A 42 1.53 15.12 1.53
C ILE A 42 1.25 16.42 2.28
N SER A 43 0.05 16.55 2.88
CA SER A 43 -0.31 17.78 3.61
C SER A 43 0.57 18.00 4.84
N THR A 44 0.95 16.93 5.54
CA THR A 44 1.86 17.00 6.69
C THR A 44 3.26 17.42 6.26
N VAL A 45 3.81 16.81 5.21
CA VAL A 45 5.12 17.19 4.67
C VAL A 45 5.12 18.63 4.15
N SER A 46 4.05 19.06 3.49
CA SER A 46 3.92 20.44 3.02
C SER A 46 3.90 21.47 4.16
N ARG A 47 3.39 21.10 5.34
CA ARG A 47 3.29 21.99 6.51
C ARG A 47 4.55 21.96 7.38
N ASP A 48 5.10 20.77 7.58
CA ASP A 48 6.10 20.50 8.63
C ASP A 48 7.50 20.21 8.04
N GLY A 49 7.63 20.10 6.72
CA GLY A 49 8.90 19.95 5.99
C GLY A 49 9.70 18.72 6.40
N ASP A 50 11.02 18.92 6.53
CA ASP A 50 11.99 17.85 6.84
C ASP A 50 11.67 17.10 8.13
N SER A 51 11.06 17.75 9.12
CA SER A 51 10.66 17.09 10.37
C SER A 51 9.61 16.00 10.15
N ALA A 52 8.67 16.22 9.23
CA ALA A 52 7.68 15.21 8.86
C ALA A 52 8.28 14.10 7.99
N VAL A 53 9.21 14.44 7.09
CA VAL A 53 9.94 13.44 6.28
C VAL A 53 10.73 12.51 7.20
N LEU A 54 11.52 13.05 8.12
CA LEU A 54 12.31 12.27 9.08
C LEU A 54 11.42 11.34 9.91
N ARG A 55 10.29 11.85 10.41
CA ARG A 55 9.32 11.03 11.16
C ARG A 55 8.78 9.88 10.31
N PHE A 56 8.28 10.17 9.11
CA PHE A 56 7.71 9.12 8.24
C PHE A 56 8.75 8.11 7.77
N THR A 57 9.99 8.52 7.51
CA THR A 57 11.09 7.60 7.21
C THR A 57 11.39 6.67 8.39
N ASN A 58 11.38 7.18 9.62
CA ASN A 58 11.56 6.33 10.79
C ASN A 58 10.38 5.37 11.01
N ASP A 59 9.16 5.84 10.79
CA ASP A 59 7.94 5.05 11.00
C ASP A 59 7.74 3.97 9.93
N PHE A 60 8.00 4.28 8.65
CA PHE A 60 7.73 3.37 7.53
C PHE A 60 8.94 2.57 7.08
N ASP A 61 10.14 3.16 7.12
CA ASP A 61 11.38 2.51 6.65
C ASP A 61 12.23 1.96 7.81
N ALA A 62 11.80 2.16 9.07
CA ALA A 62 12.50 1.73 10.27
C ALA A 62 13.97 2.19 10.34
N ARG A 63 14.26 3.39 9.79
CA ARG A 63 15.64 3.89 9.62
C ARG A 63 16.28 4.54 10.85
N HIS A 64 15.56 4.78 11.95
CA HIS A 64 16.07 5.37 13.21
C HIS A 64 17.01 6.59 13.06
N ALA A 65 16.84 7.39 12.00
CA ALA A 65 17.63 8.59 11.74
C ALA A 65 17.25 9.71 12.71
N THR A 66 18.23 10.50 13.15
CA THR A 66 18.01 11.61 14.09
C THR A 66 18.03 12.98 13.41
N ASP A 67 18.63 13.08 12.24
CA ASP A 67 18.71 14.29 11.41
C ASP A 67 18.41 13.99 9.94
N ILE A 68 17.83 14.96 9.22
CA ILE A 68 17.48 14.80 7.79
C ILE A 68 18.72 14.60 6.91
N THR A 69 19.87 15.13 7.32
CA THR A 69 21.14 14.96 6.59
C THR A 69 21.62 13.52 6.55
N GLU A 70 21.19 12.68 7.49
CA GLU A 70 21.47 11.24 7.47
C GLU A 70 20.72 10.51 6.33
N LEU A 71 19.68 11.14 5.76
CA LEU A 71 18.94 10.64 4.61
C LEU A 71 19.54 11.09 3.27
N ALA A 72 20.43 12.09 3.28
CA ALA A 72 21.13 12.54 2.09
C ALA A 72 22.25 11.54 1.74
N VAL A 73 22.21 11.03 0.51
CA VAL A 73 23.22 10.10 -0.05
C VAL A 73 24.25 10.89 -0.85
#